data_AF-A0A1V6WMH7-F1
#
_entry.id   AF-A0A1V6WMH7-F1
#
_cell.length_a   1.000
_cell.length_b   1.000
_cell.length_c   1.000
_cell.angle_alpha   90.00
_cell.angle_beta   90.00
_cell.angle_gamma   90.00
#
_symmetry.space_group_name_H-M   'P 1'
#
loop_
_entity.id
_entity.type
_entity.pdbx_description
1 polymer ?
#
loop_
_entity_poly.entity_id
_entity_poly.type
_entity_poly.pdbx_seq_one_letter_code
_entity_poly.pdbx_strand_id
1 'polypeptide(L)'
;MSSTLPWNPFSVCEIPHGGPASCCGVTKKGEPCKNSVKVQDTKIGHQKLTTLAREPFHLPTLQSKLCDIAKGFLCARWHRQRQAEQVGQQWYEAAVRSQRTARGTNLTLCPYLLAA
;
A
#
# COMPACT_ATOMS: atom_id res chain seq x y z
N MET A 1 -24.24 8.47 9.74
CA MET A 1 -22.78 8.64 9.59
C MET A 1 -22.23 7.33 9.06
N SER A 2 -21.96 7.23 7.75
CA SER A 2 -21.38 6.02 7.17
C SER A 2 -19.96 5.85 7.68
N SER A 3 -19.73 4.81 8.48
CA SER A 3 -18.41 4.40 8.92
C SER A 3 -17.65 3.82 7.72
N THR A 4 -17.13 4.70 6.86
CA THR A 4 -16.02 4.33 5.99
C THR A 4 -14.91 3.85 6.92
N LEU A 5 -14.65 2.55 6.90
CA LEU A 5 -13.52 1.99 7.64
C LEU A 5 -12.28 2.82 7.27
N PRO A 6 -11.57 3.38 8.26
CA PRO A 6 -10.37 4.16 7.98
C PRO A 6 -9.41 3.26 7.21
N TRP A 7 -9.02 3.71 6.02
CA TRP A 7 -8.11 2.96 5.16
C TRP A 7 -6.77 2.76 5.89
N ASN A 8 -6.19 1.56 5.76
CA ASN A 8 -4.91 1.26 6.40
C ASN A 8 -3.82 1.01 5.34
N PRO A 9 -2.87 1.93 5.15
CA PRO A 9 -1.80 1.77 4.15
C PRO A 9 -0.86 0.61 4.49
N PHE A 10 -0.70 0.21 5.76
CA PHE A 10 0.14 -0.95 6.10
C PHE A 10 -0.42 -2.26 5.53
N SER A 11 -1.74 -2.44 5.64
CA SER A 11 -2.44 -3.61 5.07
C SER A 11 -2.39 -3.61 3.55
N VAL A 12 -2.57 -2.44 2.92
CA VAL A 12 -2.54 -2.31 1.46
C VAL A 12 -1.16 -2.58 0.87
N CYS A 13 -0.10 -2.11 1.56
CA CYS A 13 1.27 -2.28 1.12
C CYS A 13 1.89 -3.62 1.56
N GLU A 14 1.15 -4.43 2.33
CA GLU A 14 1.61 -5.69 2.93
C GLU A 14 2.90 -5.53 3.76
N ILE A 15 3.05 -4.37 4.42
CA ILE A 15 4.22 -4.06 5.26
C ILE A 15 3.85 -4.32 6.73
N PRO A 16 4.47 -5.30 7.41
CA PRO A 16 4.16 -5.58 8.81
C PRO A 16 4.72 -4.49 9.72
N HIS A 17 4.03 -4.17 10.82
CA HIS A 17 4.42 -3.11 11.79
C HIS A 17 5.79 -3.33 12.45
N GLY A 18 6.42 -4.50 12.28
CA GLY A 18 7.74 -4.88 12.78
C GLY A 18 8.88 -4.89 11.74
N GLY A 19 8.65 -4.43 10.50
CA GLY A 19 9.71 -4.10 9.53
C GLY A 19 9.69 -4.87 8.20
N PRO A 20 10.55 -4.51 7.23
CA PRO A 20 11.06 -5.42 6.22
C PRO A 20 12.49 -5.82 6.60
N ALA A 21 12.67 -7.11 6.87
CA ALA A 21 13.99 -7.74 6.84
C ALA A 21 14.52 -7.88 5.40
N SER A 22 13.64 -7.76 4.39
CA SER A 22 13.94 -8.00 2.98
C SER A 22 13.24 -7.01 2.05
N CYS A 23 13.80 -6.86 0.86
CA CYS A 23 13.34 -5.95 -0.20
C CYS A 23 12.00 -6.40 -0.83
N CYS A 24 11.07 -5.46 -1.02
CA CYS A 24 9.78 -5.71 -1.69
C CYS A 24 9.87 -5.91 -3.21
N GLY A 25 11.06 -5.81 -3.79
CA GLY A 25 11.25 -5.92 -5.24
C GLY A 25 11.21 -7.37 -5.72
N VAL A 26 10.98 -7.54 -7.02
CA VAL A 26 11.01 -8.85 -7.69
C VAL A 26 12.23 -8.92 -8.61
N THR A 27 12.90 -10.06 -8.62
CA THR A 27 14.01 -10.31 -9.54
C THR A 27 13.50 -10.41 -10.98
N LYS A 28 14.41 -10.40 -11.97
CA LYS A 28 14.07 -10.59 -13.39
C LYS A 28 13.32 -11.91 -13.66
N LYS A 29 13.48 -12.91 -12.78
CA LYS A 29 12.80 -14.21 -12.88
C LYS A 29 11.39 -14.21 -12.25
N GLY A 30 10.95 -13.08 -11.69
CA GLY A 30 9.68 -12.95 -10.96
C GLY A 30 9.75 -13.38 -9.49
N GLU A 31 10.92 -13.78 -8.98
CA GLU A 31 11.07 -14.23 -7.59
C GLU A 31 11.22 -13.05 -6.61
N PRO A 32 10.76 -13.16 -5.36
CA PRO A 32 10.98 -12.15 -4.33
C PRO A 32 12.47 -11.88 -4.07
N CYS A 33 12.82 -10.61 -3.88
CA CYS A 33 14.20 -10.22 -3.61
C CYS A 33 14.64 -10.62 -2.20
N LYS A 34 15.75 -11.37 -2.11
CA LYS A 34 16.35 -11.78 -0.84
C LYS A 34 17.35 -10.76 -0.24
N ASN A 35 17.57 -9.63 -0.92
CA ASN A 35 18.48 -8.60 -0.41
C ASN A 35 17.82 -7.84 0.75
N SER A 36 18.64 -7.46 1.72
CA SER A 36 18.21 -6.59 2.81
C SER A 36 18.00 -5.15 2.35
N VAL A 37 17.17 -4.44 3.11
CA VAL A 37 16.99 -2.99 3.02
C VAL A 37 17.68 -2.37 4.23
N LYS A 38 18.24 -1.17 4.07
CA LYS A 38 18.88 -0.47 5.20
C LYS A 38 17.82 -0.18 6.25
N VAL A 39 18.12 -0.46 7.52
CA VAL A 39 17.21 -0.22 8.65
C VAL A 39 16.73 1.24 8.70
N GLN A 40 17.59 2.20 8.36
CA GLN A 40 17.22 3.62 8.31
C GLN A 40 16.19 3.92 7.20
N ASP A 41 16.36 3.35 6.01
CA ASP A 41 15.43 3.55 4.89
C ASP A 41 14.06 2.95 5.22
N THR A 42 14.07 1.75 5.80
CA THR A 42 12.89 1.09 6.36
C THR A 42 12.19 1.98 7.38
N LYS A 43 12.92 2.53 8.35
CA LYS A 43 12.36 3.38 9.41
C LYS A 43 11.66 4.61 8.82
N ILE A 44 12.29 5.25 7.83
CA ILE A 44 11.71 6.39 7.10
C ILE A 44 10.44 5.94 6.35
N GLY A 45 10.46 4.79 5.69
CA GLY A 45 9.28 4.21 5.02
C GLY A 45 8.10 3.99 5.99
N HIS A 46 8.37 3.41 7.16
CA HIS A 46 7.37 3.23 8.22
C HIS A 46 6.81 4.54 8.75
N GLN A 47 7.66 5.55 8.97
CA GLN A 47 7.22 6.88 9.38
C GLN A 47 6.28 7.49 8.33
N LYS A 48 6.63 7.42 7.05
CA LYS A 48 5.78 7.92 5.96
C LYS A 48 4.45 7.16 5.85
N LEU A 49 4.45 5.83 6.00
CA LEU A 49 3.20 5.05 6.08
C LEU A 49 2.33 5.45 7.27
N THR A 50 2.94 5.70 8.43
CA THR A 50 2.23 6.14 9.64
C THR A 50 1.59 7.51 9.43
N THR A 51 2.31 8.45 8.81
CA THR A 51 1.75 9.76 8.44
C THR A 51 0.60 9.58 7.45
N LEU A 52 0.80 8.79 6.41
CA LEU A 52 -0.20 8.53 5.38
C LEU A 52 -1.47 7.89 5.96
N ALA A 53 -1.36 7.02 6.97
CA ALA A 53 -2.50 6.42 7.66
C ALA A 53 -3.36 7.42 8.44
N ARG A 54 -2.80 8.57 8.83
CA ARG A 54 -3.49 9.65 9.55
C ARG A 54 -4.15 10.65 8.59
N GLU A 55 -3.74 10.64 7.32
CA GLU A 55 -4.27 11.54 6.30
C GLU A 55 -5.56 10.98 5.68
N PRO A 56 -6.47 11.87 5.23
CA PRO A 56 -7.63 11.44 4.46
C PRO A 56 -7.20 10.78 3.14
N PHE A 57 -7.97 9.79 2.70
CA PHE A 57 -7.70 9.09 1.45
C PHE A 57 -7.86 10.03 0.25
N HIS A 58 -6.73 10.47 -0.33
CA HIS A 58 -6.72 11.49 -1.38
C HIS A 58 -6.04 10.97 -2.66
N LEU A 59 -6.84 10.56 -3.64
CA LEU A 59 -6.38 9.92 -4.87
C LEU A 59 -5.31 10.71 -5.65
N PRO A 60 -5.46 12.04 -5.90
CA PRO A 60 -4.53 12.77 -6.75
C PRO A 60 -3.07 12.75 -6.31
N THR A 61 -2.82 12.60 -5.00
CA THR A 61 -1.46 12.61 -4.42
C THR A 61 -1.06 11.25 -3.86
N LEU A 62 -1.96 10.27 -3.83
CA LEU A 62 -1.70 8.97 -3.22
C LEU A 62 -0.63 8.19 -3.98
N GLN A 63 -0.68 8.18 -5.31
CA GLN A 63 0.28 7.45 -6.14
C GLN A 63 1.72 7.97 -5.90
N SER A 64 1.93 9.28 -5.97
CA SER A 64 3.27 9.87 -5.77
C SER A 64 3.81 9.60 -4.36
N LYS A 65 2.95 9.68 -3.33
CA LYS A 65 3.30 9.31 -1.95
C LYS A 65 3.68 7.84 -1.84
N LEU A 66 2.92 6.92 -2.46
CA LEU A 66 3.22 5.49 -2.41
C LEU A 66 4.51 5.13 -3.16
N CYS A 67 4.79 5.77 -4.30
CA CYS A 67 6.07 5.61 -5.01
C CYS A 67 7.26 6.07 -4.16
N ASP A 68 7.12 7.19 -3.45
CA ASP A 68 8.15 7.70 -2.55
C ASP A 68 8.35 6.80 -1.32
N ILE A 69 7.27 6.26 -0.77
CA ILE A 69 7.29 5.29 0.33
C ILE A 69 7.97 3.98 -0.12
N ALA A 70 7.67 3.48 -1.32
CA ALA A 70 8.23 2.24 -1.86
C ALA A 70 9.76 2.27 -1.90
N LYS A 71 10.38 3.43 -2.12
CA LYS A 71 11.85 3.59 -2.10
C LYS A 71 12.47 3.16 -0.76
N GLY A 72 11.75 3.38 0.35
CA GLY A 72 12.15 2.98 1.71
C GLY A 72 12.13 1.46 1.94
N PHE A 73 11.49 0.71 1.05
CA PHE A 73 11.27 -0.74 1.15
C PHE A 73 11.97 -1.54 0.04
N LEU A 74 12.72 -0.85 -0.82
CA LEU A 74 13.48 -1.45 -1.91
C LEU A 74 14.98 -1.33 -1.67
N CYS A 75 15.70 -2.41 -1.97
CA CYS A 75 17.15 -2.42 -1.86
C CYS A 75 17.76 -1.41 -2.85
N ALA A 76 18.71 -0.62 -2.34
CA ALA A 76 19.34 0.45 -3.11
C ALA A 76 20.12 -0.05 -4.33
N ARG A 77 20.66 -1.28 -4.24
CA ARG A 77 21.54 -1.85 -5.28
C ARG A 77 20.82 -2.09 -6.61
N TRP A 78 19.54 -2.46 -6.57
CA TRP A 78 18.82 -2.91 -7.77
C TRP A 78 17.42 -2.32 -7.88
N HIS A 79 16.56 -2.57 -6.89
CA HIS A 79 15.13 -2.37 -7.08
C HIS A 79 14.67 -0.94 -6.80
N ARG A 80 15.34 -0.17 -5.94
CA ARG A 80 14.89 1.19 -5.59
C ARG A 80 14.67 2.08 -6.80
N GLN A 81 15.64 2.16 -7.72
CA GLN A 81 15.53 3.02 -8.90
C GLN A 81 14.66 2.42 -10.00
N ARG A 82 14.53 1.09 -10.03
CA ARG A 82 13.90 0.36 -11.16
C ARG A 82 12.43 0.04 -10.93
N GLN A 83 12.03 -0.15 -9.67
CA GLN A 83 10.72 -0.71 -9.32
C GLN A 83 9.93 0.16 -8.36
N ALA A 84 10.47 1.28 -7.84
CA ALA A 84 9.71 2.14 -6.92
C ALA A 84 8.39 2.63 -7.52
N GLU A 85 8.39 3.03 -8.80
CA GLU A 85 7.18 3.44 -9.49
C GLU A 85 6.21 2.28 -9.70
N GLN A 86 6.71 1.12 -10.13
CA GLN A 86 5.89 -0.08 -10.32
C GLN A 86 5.24 -0.54 -9.02
N VAL A 87 6.01 -0.64 -7.94
CA VAL A 87 5.52 -1.05 -6.61
C VAL A 87 4.54 -0.02 -6.06
N GLY A 88 4.85 1.28 -6.20
CA GLY A 88 3.95 2.36 -5.80
C GLY A 88 2.61 2.31 -6.56
N GLN A 89 2.64 1.99 -7.85
CA GLN A 89 1.43 1.78 -8.66
C GLN A 89 0.62 0.58 -8.19
N GLN A 90 1.26 -0.55 -7.90
CA GLN A 90 0.59 -1.74 -7.36
C GLN A 90 -0.13 -1.46 -6.04
N TRP A 91 0.55 -0.74 -5.13
CA TRP A 91 -0.05 -0.30 -3.87
C TRP A 91 -1.19 0.68 -4.07
N TYR A 92 -1.06 1.62 -5.02
CA TYR A 92 -2.14 2.55 -5.35
C TYR A 92 -3.39 1.79 -5.80
N GLU A 93 -3.27 0.86 -6.74
CA GLU A 93 -4.38 0.06 -7.23
C GLU A 93 -5.02 -0.79 -6.12
N ALA A 94 -4.20 -1.40 -5.26
CA ALA A 94 -4.68 -2.13 -4.09
C ALA A 94 -5.44 -1.20 -3.12
N ALA A 95 -4.98 0.04 -2.93
CA ALA A 95 -5.65 1.04 -2.12
C ALA A 95 -7.03 1.41 -2.70
N VAL A 96 -7.09 1.66 -4.01
CA VAL A 96 -8.35 1.97 -4.71
C VAL A 96 -9.33 0.79 -4.63
N ARG A 97 -8.85 -0.45 -4.83
CA ARG A 97 -9.69 -1.65 -4.68
C ARG A 97 -10.22 -1.79 -3.26
N SER A 98 -9.37 -1.63 -2.26
CA SER A 98 -9.74 -1.72 -0.84
C SER A 98 -10.83 -0.71 -0.47
N GLN A 99 -10.74 0.51 -1.01
CA GLN A 99 -11.76 1.54 -0.79
C GLN A 99 -13.09 1.25 -1.49
N ARG A 100 -13.08 0.61 -2.65
CA ARG A 100 -14.32 0.15 -3.30
C ARG A 100 -14.99 -0.95 -2.48
N THR A 101 -14.23 -1.91 -1.98
CA THR A 101 -14.75 -2.98 -1.11
C THR A 101 -15.35 -2.41 0.16
N ALA A 102 -14.65 -1.49 0.84
CA ALA A 102 -15.14 -0.86 2.07
C ALA A 102 -16.42 -0.02 1.87
N ARG A 103 -16.64 0.54 0.67
CA ARG A 103 -17.90 1.23 0.31
C ARG A 103 -19.00 0.25 -0.12
N GLY A 104 -18.64 -0.81 -0.85
CA GLY A 104 -19.58 -1.81 -1.36
C GLY A 104 -20.20 -2.66 -0.26
N THR A 105 -19.49 -2.89 0.85
CA THR A 105 -20.04 -3.59 2.03
C THR A 105 -21.18 -2.83 2.72
N ASN A 106 -21.41 -1.55 2.39
CA ASN A 106 -22.55 -0.77 2.89
C ASN A 106 -23.82 -0.88 2.01
N LEU A 107 -23.77 -1.56 0.86
CA LEU A 107 -24.91 -1.68 -0.07
C LEU A 107 -25.54 -3.09 -0.11
N THR A 108 -25.10 -4.04 0.71
CA THR A 108 -25.66 -5.40 0.77
C THR A 108 -26.47 -5.66 2.03
N LEU A 109 -27.47 -4.80 2.31
CA LEU A 109 -28.57 -5.11 3.23
C LEU A 109 -29.82 -4.29 2.86
N CYS A 110 -30.29 -4.44 1.63
CA CYS A 110 -31.70 -4.18 1.31
C CYS A 110 -32.36 -5.51 0.87
N PRO A 111 -32.95 -6.27 1.81
CA PRO A 111 -33.74 -7.47 1.46
C PRO A 111 -35.08 -7.15 0.79
N TYR A 112 -35.37 -5.90 0.40
CA TYR A 112 -36.68 -5.47 -0.10
C TYR A 112 -36.83 -5.36 -1.62
N LEU A 113 -35.83 -5.77 -2.42
CA LEU A 113 -35.93 -5.75 -3.90
C LEU A 113 -35.97 -7.16 -4.51
N LEU A 114 -36.73 -8.06 -3.90
CA LEU A 114 -37.04 -9.38 -4.47
C LEU A 114 -38.52 -9.74 -4.31
N ALA A 115 -39.39 -8.73 -4.43
CA ALA A 115 -40.82 -8.91 -4.59
C ALA A 115 -41.35 -7.93 -5.63
N ALA A 116 -41.31 -8.34 -6.90
CA ALA A 116 -42.24 -7.97 -7.95
C ALA A 116 -42.11 -8.97 -9.10
#